data_AF-A0A1M7DJQ5-F1
#
_entry.id   AF-A0A1M7DJQ5-F1
#
_cell.length_a   1.000
_cell.length_b   1.000
_cell.length_c   1.000
_cell.angle_alpha   90.00
_cell.angle_beta   90.00
_cell.angle_gamma   90.00
#
_symmetry.space_group_name_H-M   'P 1'
#
loop_
_entity.id
_entity.type
_entity.pdbx_description
1 polymer ?
#
loop_
_entity_poly.entity_id
_entity_poly.type
_entity_poly.pdbx_seq_one_letter_code
_entity_poly.pdbx_strand_id
1 'polypeptide(L)'
;MAEVANDSGGAVLADKAANFDPGFLPKSLTAQCRSLIESYHELHGYSCLPDIMWKARLGPFIEKHREFRRLLKKASTTRSAKKSNEGFAGIATTILSLEILASSFAGWSAIYPEAGSLAQAILKRNGRSPHMPLMEFYLYPPKYISSSAIATLAPPPHRQPSEAELYRASKPELAGEKQALNYINAMARTPDGRLPHPDGASPG
;
A
#
# COMPACT_ATOMS: atom_id res chain seq x y z
N MET A 1 -28.39 12.09 21.46
CA MET A 1 -27.00 12.40 21.84
C MET A 1 -26.10 11.53 20.97
N ALA A 2 -25.41 12.11 20.01
CA ALA A 2 -24.52 11.38 19.11
C ALA A 2 -23.13 12.04 19.12
N GLU A 3 -22.13 11.16 19.20
CA GLU A 3 -20.79 11.29 18.63
C GLU A 3 -19.78 12.23 19.32
N VAL A 4 -18.97 11.63 20.20
CA VAL A 4 -17.62 12.10 20.53
C VAL A 4 -16.68 10.91 20.37
N ALA A 5 -16.24 10.66 19.14
CA ALA A 5 -15.21 9.66 18.84
C ALA A 5 -14.50 10.00 17.52
N ASN A 6 -13.85 11.17 17.41
CA ASN A 6 -12.97 11.41 16.26
C ASN A 6 -11.80 12.38 16.45
N ASP A 7 -11.60 12.99 17.62
CA ASP A 7 -10.54 13.99 17.81
C ASP A 7 -9.14 13.36 18.05
N SER A 8 -9.10 12.15 18.61
CA SER A 8 -7.85 11.46 18.95
C SER A 8 -7.06 10.98 17.72
N GLY A 9 -7.75 10.61 16.63
CA GLY A 9 -7.10 10.12 15.40
C GLY A 9 -6.37 11.24 14.65
N GLY A 10 -6.95 12.44 14.62
CA GLY A 10 -6.36 13.60 13.97
C GLY A 10 -5.08 14.08 14.65
N ALA A 11 -5.06 14.12 15.99
CA ALA A 11 -3.90 14.52 16.76
C ALA A 11 -2.72 13.55 16.59
N VAL A 12 -2.97 12.23 16.60
CA VAL A 12 -1.93 11.21 16.39
C VAL A 12 -1.37 11.24 14.96
N LEU A 13 -2.21 11.47 13.95
CA LEU A 13 -1.75 11.63 12.58
C LEU A 13 -0.94 12.91 12.39
N ALA A 14 -1.32 14.01 13.05
CA ALA A 14 -0.59 15.27 12.99
C ALA A 14 0.79 15.17 13.66
N ASP A 15 0.91 14.43 14.76
CA ASP A 15 2.17 14.15 15.45
C ASP A 15 3.08 13.23 14.60
N LYS A 16 2.55 12.13 14.06
CA LYS A 16 3.28 11.25 13.13
C LYS A 16 3.73 12.00 11.87
N ALA A 17 2.90 12.90 11.34
CA ALA A 17 3.27 13.74 10.20
C ALA A 17 4.30 14.83 10.58
N ALA A 18 4.40 15.21 11.86
CA ALA A 18 5.43 16.11 12.36
C ALA A 18 6.80 15.43 12.45
N ASN A 19 6.81 14.18 12.92
CA ASN A 19 8.00 13.37 13.06
C ASN A 19 8.10 12.36 11.92
N PHE A 20 8.22 12.87 10.69
CA PHE A 20 8.28 12.07 9.46
C PHE A 20 9.34 10.95 9.57
N ASP A 21 8.86 9.70 9.66
CA ASP A 21 9.66 8.50 9.58
C ASP A 21 9.25 7.72 8.31
N PRO A 22 10.13 7.49 7.34
CA PRO A 22 9.79 6.73 6.13
C PRO A 22 9.43 5.25 6.41
N GLY A 23 9.60 4.76 7.63
CA GLY A 23 9.27 3.38 8.03
C GLY A 23 7.81 2.96 7.79
N PHE A 24 6.86 3.89 7.67
CA PHE A 24 5.45 3.57 7.36
C PHE A 24 5.21 3.24 5.87
N LEU A 25 6.16 3.54 4.99
CA LEU A 25 6.00 3.32 3.56
C LEU A 25 6.03 1.81 3.24
N PRO A 26 5.10 1.30 2.41
CA PRO A 26 5.13 -0.10 1.99
C PRO A 26 6.45 -0.45 1.31
N LYS A 27 7.16 -1.47 1.82
CA LYS A 27 8.48 -1.86 1.30
C LYS A 27 8.45 -2.17 -0.19
N SER A 28 7.41 -2.87 -0.65
CA SER A 28 7.19 -3.18 -2.07
C SER A 28 7.10 -1.92 -2.92
N LEU A 29 6.35 -0.90 -2.47
CA LEU A 29 6.21 0.37 -3.19
C LEU A 29 7.56 1.09 -3.25
N THR A 30 8.28 1.18 -2.14
CA THR A 30 9.59 1.83 -2.11
C THR A 30 10.59 1.13 -3.03
N ALA A 31 10.55 -0.20 -3.13
CA ALA A 31 11.40 -0.96 -4.03
C ALA A 31 11.06 -0.72 -5.50
N GLN A 32 9.77 -0.68 -5.86
CA GLN A 32 9.35 -0.38 -7.22
C GLN A 32 9.68 1.06 -7.63
N CYS A 33 9.44 2.04 -6.76
CA CYS A 33 9.82 3.44 -6.99
C CYS A 33 11.33 3.59 -7.18
N ARG A 34 12.12 2.88 -6.35
CA ARG A 34 13.57 2.88 -6.46
C ARG A 34 14.03 2.31 -7.78
N SER A 35 13.50 1.14 -8.18
CA SER A 35 13.81 0.52 -9.46
C SER A 35 13.49 1.45 -10.63
N LEU A 36 12.34 2.13 -10.60
CA LEU A 36 11.94 3.07 -11.65
C LEU A 36 12.93 4.24 -11.79
N ILE A 37 13.30 4.86 -10.66
CA ILE A 37 14.25 5.97 -10.64
C ILE A 37 15.63 5.51 -11.10
N GLU A 38 16.12 4.38 -10.57
CA GLU A 38 17.44 3.85 -10.92
C GLU A 38 17.51 3.49 -12.42
N SER A 39 16.52 2.78 -12.96
CA SER A 39 16.48 2.44 -14.39
C SER A 39 16.39 3.67 -15.30
N TYR A 40 15.66 4.72 -14.90
CA TYR A 40 15.64 5.97 -15.65
C TYR A 40 17.03 6.63 -15.68
N HIS A 41 17.69 6.73 -14.53
CA HIS A 41 18.97 7.41 -14.42
C HIS A 41 20.17 6.59 -14.90
N GLU A 42 20.04 5.27 -15.03
CA GLU A 42 20.98 4.45 -15.79
C GLU A 42 21.01 4.84 -17.27
N LEU A 43 19.87 5.19 -17.86
CA LEU A 43 19.76 5.60 -19.26
C LEU A 43 20.08 7.08 -19.48
N HIS A 44 19.68 7.96 -18.57
CA HIS A 44 19.76 9.42 -18.72
C HIS A 44 20.90 10.07 -17.92
N GLY A 45 21.60 9.31 -17.10
CA GLY A 45 22.61 9.81 -16.17
C GLY A 45 22.02 10.32 -14.86
N TYR A 46 22.80 10.20 -13.78
CA TYR A 46 22.39 10.61 -12.44
C TYR A 46 22.64 12.09 -12.12
N SER A 47 23.41 12.79 -12.96
CA SER A 47 23.77 14.20 -12.72
C SER A 47 22.56 15.13 -12.70
N CYS A 48 21.47 14.78 -13.41
CA CYS A 48 20.26 15.58 -13.48
C CYS A 48 19.28 15.34 -12.32
N LEU A 49 19.48 14.31 -11.50
CA LEU A 49 18.53 13.96 -10.43
C LEU A 49 18.37 15.08 -9.38
N PRO A 50 19.46 15.68 -8.86
CA PRO A 50 19.33 16.87 -8.00
C PRO A 50 18.61 18.02 -8.72
N ASP A 51 18.93 18.27 -9.99
CA ASP A 51 18.29 19.37 -10.74
C ASP A 51 16.78 19.15 -10.91
N ILE A 52 16.34 17.92 -11.18
CA ILE A 52 14.91 17.56 -11.28
C ILE A 52 14.20 17.90 -9.98
N MET A 53 14.79 17.50 -8.85
CA MET A 53 14.20 17.74 -7.53
C MET A 53 14.10 19.24 -7.20
N TRP A 54 15.10 20.04 -7.57
CA TRP A 54 15.09 21.49 -7.30
C TRP A 54 14.16 22.24 -8.26
N LYS A 55 14.12 21.86 -9.54
CA LYS A 55 13.15 22.39 -10.52
C LYS A 55 11.71 22.07 -10.14
N ALA A 56 11.48 20.89 -9.57
CA ALA A 56 10.21 20.46 -8.98
C ALA A 56 9.86 21.17 -7.64
N ARG A 57 10.68 22.15 -7.21
CA ARG A 57 10.51 22.91 -5.96
C ARG A 57 10.44 22.00 -4.72
N LEU A 58 11.17 20.88 -4.71
CA LEU A 58 11.23 19.97 -3.56
C LEU A 58 12.16 20.45 -2.44
N GLY A 59 13.04 21.42 -2.72
CA GLY A 59 14.02 21.94 -1.75
C GLY A 59 13.42 22.29 -0.38
N PRO A 60 12.43 23.20 -0.30
CA PRO A 60 11.81 23.57 0.98
C PRO A 60 11.18 22.38 1.74
N PHE A 61 10.65 21.40 1.02
CA PHE A 61 10.09 20.19 1.62
C PHE A 61 11.19 19.31 2.22
N ILE A 62 12.26 19.07 1.47
CA ILE A 62 13.42 18.27 1.89
C ILE A 62 14.09 18.90 3.11
N GLU A 63 14.21 20.23 3.14
CA GLU A 63 14.85 20.97 4.23
C GLU A 63 14.02 20.98 5.52
N LYS A 64 12.69 20.96 5.42
CA LYS A 64 11.83 20.98 6.61
C LYS A 64 11.85 19.67 7.41
N HIS A 65 12.12 18.54 6.75
CA HIS A 65 12.13 17.22 7.38
C HIS A 65 13.54 16.78 7.79
N ARG A 66 13.71 16.40 9.06
CA ARG A 66 15.02 16.01 9.62
C ARG A 66 15.64 14.83 8.86
N GLU A 67 14.83 13.85 8.49
CA GLU A 67 15.28 12.64 7.78
C GLU A 67 15.82 12.96 6.39
N PHE A 68 15.08 13.76 5.63
CA PHE A 68 15.54 14.23 4.32
C PHE A 68 16.78 15.11 4.41
N ARG A 69 16.85 16.03 5.36
CA ARG A 69 18.08 16.81 5.60
C ARG A 69 19.29 15.92 5.90
N ARG A 70 19.10 14.88 6.70
CA ARG A 70 20.18 13.94 7.06
C ARG A 70 20.68 13.18 5.84
N LEU A 71 19.77 12.70 4.99
CA LEU A 71 20.11 12.05 3.73
C LEU A 71 20.78 13.02 2.75
N LEU A 72 20.22 14.22 2.58
CA LEU A 72 20.76 15.26 1.71
C LEU A 72 22.17 15.62 2.13
N LYS A 73 22.40 15.90 3.43
CA LYS A 73 23.73 16.22 3.94
C LYS A 73 24.73 15.11 3.60
N LYS A 74 24.38 13.84 3.85
CA LYS A 74 25.25 12.69 3.52
C LYS A 74 25.54 12.59 2.03
N ALA A 75 24.53 12.79 1.18
CA ALA A 75 24.65 12.73 -0.27
C ALA A 75 25.51 13.89 -0.83
N SER A 76 25.37 15.09 -0.28
CA SER A 76 26.11 16.27 -0.72
C SER A 76 27.56 16.30 -0.24
N THR A 77 27.89 15.69 0.90
CA THR A 77 29.25 15.76 1.47
C THR A 77 30.14 14.55 1.16
N THR A 78 29.57 13.48 0.60
CA THR A 78 30.36 12.28 0.27
C THR A 78 31.29 12.53 -0.91
N ARG A 79 32.50 11.96 -0.86
CA ARG A 79 33.47 12.01 -1.96
C ARG A 79 33.19 10.97 -3.06
N SER A 80 32.23 10.07 -2.84
CA SER A 80 31.85 9.03 -3.81
C SER A 80 30.61 9.45 -4.58
N ALA A 81 30.75 9.65 -5.89
CA ALA A 81 29.63 9.92 -6.79
C ALA A 81 28.54 8.85 -6.68
N LYS A 82 28.93 7.57 -6.59
CA LYS A 82 27.99 6.45 -6.39
C LYS A 82 27.15 6.65 -5.12
N LYS A 83 27.78 6.91 -3.97
CA LYS A 83 27.06 7.13 -2.71
C LYS A 83 26.20 8.40 -2.73
N SER A 84 26.65 9.44 -3.43
CA SER A 84 25.88 10.67 -3.62
C SER A 84 24.59 10.37 -4.40
N ASN A 85 24.72 9.70 -5.54
CA ASN A 85 23.62 9.28 -6.39
C ASN A 85 22.64 8.37 -5.64
N GLU A 86 23.12 7.38 -4.89
CA GLU A 86 22.29 6.52 -4.04
C GLU A 86 21.51 7.34 -2.99
N GLY A 87 22.14 8.36 -2.41
CA GLY A 87 21.50 9.25 -1.46
C GLY A 87 20.38 10.09 -2.08
N PHE A 88 20.63 10.69 -3.24
CA PHE A 88 19.60 11.43 -4.00
C PHE A 88 18.47 10.51 -4.48
N ALA A 89 18.79 9.31 -4.99
CA ALA A 89 17.81 8.32 -5.40
C ALA A 89 16.93 7.88 -4.22
N GLY A 90 17.50 7.72 -3.02
CA GLY A 90 16.74 7.42 -1.80
C GLY A 90 15.76 8.53 -1.42
N ILE A 91 16.17 9.80 -1.52
CA ILE A 91 15.28 10.93 -1.26
C ILE A 91 14.15 10.96 -2.29
N ALA A 92 14.47 10.87 -3.59
CA ALA A 92 13.48 10.88 -4.66
C ALA A 92 12.51 9.69 -4.55
N THR A 93 13.00 8.50 -4.22
CA THR A 93 12.19 7.29 -3.99
C THR A 93 11.15 7.51 -2.90
N THR A 94 11.58 8.09 -1.78
CA THR A 94 10.71 8.35 -0.63
C THR A 94 9.62 9.36 -1.01
N ILE A 95 10.00 10.45 -1.70
CA ILE A 95 9.06 11.48 -2.15
C ILE A 95 8.07 10.89 -3.16
N LEU A 96 8.53 10.14 -4.16
CA LEU A 96 7.68 9.51 -5.16
C LEU A 96 6.69 8.52 -4.52
N SER A 97 7.13 7.75 -3.52
CA SER A 97 6.27 6.84 -2.77
C SER A 97 5.17 7.58 -2.00
N LEU A 98 5.49 8.74 -1.42
CA LEU A 98 4.50 9.61 -0.77
C LEU A 98 3.48 10.15 -1.78
N GLU A 99 3.94 10.58 -2.95
CA GLU A 99 3.06 11.10 -4.00
C GLU A 99 2.09 10.01 -4.49
N ILE A 100 2.57 8.79 -4.74
CA ILE A 100 1.75 7.63 -5.15
C ILE A 100 0.69 7.28 -4.09
N LEU A 101 1.08 7.26 -2.81
CA LEU A 101 0.16 7.01 -1.69
C LEU A 101 -0.82 8.16 -1.46
N ALA A 102 -0.43 9.40 -1.73
CA ALA A 102 -1.32 10.53 -1.56
C ALA A 102 -2.36 10.61 -2.69
N SER A 103 -1.97 10.26 -3.91
CA SER A 103 -2.83 10.27 -5.11
C SER A 103 -3.65 8.97 -5.27
N SER A 104 -3.42 7.96 -4.43
CA SER A 104 -3.99 6.62 -4.58
C SER A 104 -3.74 6.00 -5.97
N PHE A 105 -2.57 6.26 -6.53
CA PHE A 105 -2.20 5.72 -7.84
C PHE A 105 -2.18 4.18 -7.80
N ALA A 106 -2.72 3.54 -8.84
CA ALA A 106 -2.87 2.09 -8.95
C ALA A 106 -3.53 1.40 -7.73
N GLY A 107 -4.29 2.14 -6.90
CA GLY A 107 -4.97 1.60 -5.72
C GLY A 107 -4.09 1.40 -4.49
N TRP A 108 -2.86 1.91 -4.45
CA TRP A 108 -1.96 1.72 -3.30
C TRP A 108 -2.57 2.15 -1.96
N SER A 109 -3.32 3.25 -1.94
CA SER A 109 -3.96 3.77 -0.71
C SER A 109 -5.19 2.97 -0.31
N ALA A 110 -5.80 2.22 -1.22
CA ALA A 110 -6.86 1.28 -0.87
C ALA A 110 -6.29 0.05 -0.13
N ILE A 111 -5.06 -0.36 -0.49
CA ILE A 111 -4.36 -1.48 0.15
C ILE A 111 -3.72 -1.04 1.48
N TYR A 112 -3.20 0.18 1.53
CA TYR A 112 -2.55 0.76 2.72
C TYR A 112 -3.21 2.08 3.12
N PRO A 113 -4.44 2.05 3.67
CA PRO A 113 -5.24 3.25 3.95
C PRO A 113 -4.60 4.19 4.98
N GLU A 114 -3.95 3.63 6.01
CA GLU A 114 -3.23 4.43 7.01
C GLU A 114 -2.03 5.15 6.41
N ALA A 115 -1.24 4.45 5.58
CA ALA A 115 -0.09 5.02 4.90
C ALA A 115 -0.51 6.10 3.89
N GLY A 116 -1.62 5.90 3.18
CA GLY A 116 -2.22 6.90 2.29
C GLY A 116 -2.64 8.16 3.04
N SER A 117 -3.36 8.01 4.15
CA SER A 117 -3.82 9.13 4.98
C SER A 117 -2.65 9.94 5.57
N LEU A 118 -1.63 9.24 6.05
CA LEU A 118 -0.42 9.87 6.58
C LEU A 118 0.37 10.59 5.48
N ALA A 119 0.53 9.99 4.29
CA ALA A 119 1.17 10.62 3.15
C ALA A 119 0.45 11.91 2.73
N GLN A 120 -0.88 11.90 2.69
CA GLN A 120 -1.67 13.11 2.42
C GLN A 120 -1.46 14.18 3.48
N ALA A 121 -1.46 13.82 4.77
CA ALA A 121 -1.22 14.76 5.86
C ALA A 121 0.18 15.40 5.76
N ILE A 122 1.21 14.59 5.46
CA ILE A 122 2.58 15.06 5.27
C ILE A 122 2.66 16.05 4.10
N LEU A 123 2.05 15.75 2.95
CA LEU A 123 2.13 16.65 1.78
C LEU A 123 1.31 17.93 1.98
N LYS A 124 0.07 17.83 2.51
CA LYS A 124 -0.81 18.99 2.76
C LYS A 124 -0.22 19.99 3.75
N ARG A 125 0.38 19.52 4.86
CA ARG A 125 1.02 20.37 5.88
C ARG A 125 2.17 21.23 5.33
N ASN A 126 2.70 20.87 4.17
CA ASN A 126 3.81 21.57 3.54
C ASN A 126 3.35 22.54 2.44
N GLY A 127 2.05 22.85 2.38
CA GLY A 127 1.51 23.80 1.39
C GLY A 127 1.70 23.32 -0.05
N ARG A 128 1.94 22.02 -0.25
CA ARG A 128 2.06 21.45 -1.59
C ARG A 128 0.66 21.42 -2.20
N SER A 129 0.51 22.16 -3.30
CA SER A 129 -0.55 21.98 -4.28
C SER A 129 -0.65 20.48 -4.67
N PRO A 130 -1.81 19.97 -5.12
CA PRO A 130 -1.95 18.60 -5.61
C PRO A 130 -1.01 18.22 -6.77
N HIS A 131 -0.19 19.14 -7.27
CA HIS A 131 0.94 18.83 -8.15
C HIS A 131 1.85 17.78 -7.50
N MET A 132 1.99 16.64 -8.18
CA MET A 132 2.82 15.51 -7.81
C MET A 132 4.02 15.46 -8.78
N PRO A 133 5.00 16.37 -8.62
CA PRO A 133 6.01 16.62 -9.65
C PRO A 133 6.91 15.43 -9.96
N LEU A 134 7.18 14.52 -9.01
CA LEU A 134 7.95 13.33 -9.33
C LEU A 134 7.08 12.30 -10.05
N MET A 135 5.80 12.17 -9.69
CA MET A 135 4.88 11.37 -10.50
C MET A 135 4.72 11.93 -11.92
N GLU A 136 4.58 13.25 -12.08
CA GLU A 136 4.50 13.88 -13.40
C GLU A 136 5.77 13.63 -14.21
N PHE A 137 6.94 13.75 -13.58
CA PHE A 137 8.20 13.52 -14.26
C PHE A 137 8.43 12.05 -14.67
N TYR A 138 8.21 11.10 -13.75
CA TYR A 138 8.54 9.69 -13.98
C TYR A 138 7.41 8.87 -14.61
N LEU A 139 6.14 9.22 -14.37
CA LEU A 139 4.98 8.42 -14.80
C LEU A 139 4.23 9.03 -15.98
N TYR A 140 4.19 10.37 -16.03
CA TYR A 140 3.48 11.12 -17.05
C TYR A 140 4.44 12.04 -17.83
N PRO A 141 5.53 11.51 -18.43
CA PRO A 141 6.39 12.36 -19.24
C PRO A 141 5.53 13.03 -20.33
N PRO A 142 5.75 14.33 -20.64
CA PRO A 142 4.84 15.18 -21.45
C PRO A 142 4.49 14.71 -22.86
N LYS A 143 4.93 13.51 -23.28
CA LYS A 143 4.71 12.96 -24.60
C LYS A 143 3.94 11.64 -24.60
N TYR A 144 3.94 10.83 -23.52
CA TYR A 144 3.17 9.56 -23.43
C TYR A 144 2.95 9.14 -21.98
N ILE A 145 1.77 8.60 -21.64
CA ILE A 145 1.58 7.82 -20.41
C ILE A 145 2.25 6.47 -20.63
N SER A 146 3.28 6.16 -19.84
CA SER A 146 3.94 4.86 -19.95
C SER A 146 3.08 3.78 -19.27
N SER A 147 2.34 3.00 -20.07
CA SER A 147 1.59 1.84 -19.56
C SER A 147 2.50 0.84 -18.83
N SER A 148 3.78 0.76 -19.20
CA SER A 148 4.77 -0.04 -18.49
C SER A 148 5.09 0.52 -17.10
N ALA A 149 5.20 1.84 -16.94
CA ALA A 149 5.38 2.45 -15.61
C ALA A 149 4.18 2.18 -14.68
N ILE A 150 2.96 2.21 -15.23
CA ILE A 150 1.74 1.82 -14.48
C ILE A 150 1.82 0.36 -14.05
N ALA A 151 2.19 -0.55 -14.95
CA ALA A 151 2.30 -1.98 -14.63
C ALA A 151 3.41 -2.28 -13.60
N THR A 152 4.56 -1.62 -13.71
CA THR A 152 5.69 -1.77 -12.77
C THR A 152 5.34 -1.29 -11.37
N LEU A 153 4.54 -0.22 -11.26
CA LEU A 153 4.13 0.35 -9.99
C LEU A 153 2.77 -0.17 -9.51
N ALA A 154 2.17 -1.14 -10.18
CA ALA A 154 0.98 -1.78 -9.64
C ALA A 154 1.36 -2.53 -8.34
N PRO A 155 0.48 -2.52 -7.32
CA PRO A 155 0.66 -3.39 -6.17
C PRO A 155 0.88 -4.82 -6.63
N PRO A 156 1.88 -5.55 -6.08
CA PRO A 156 2.04 -6.95 -6.43
C PRO A 156 0.73 -7.66 -6.11
N PRO A 157 0.28 -8.60 -6.97
CA PRO A 157 -0.96 -9.32 -6.73
C PRO A 157 -0.89 -9.88 -5.32
N HIS A 158 -1.81 -9.44 -4.46
CA HIS A 158 -1.95 -9.99 -3.14
C HIS A 158 -2.18 -11.48 -3.37
N ARG A 159 -1.22 -12.33 -2.98
CA ARG A 159 -1.45 -13.76 -2.91
C ARG A 159 -2.49 -13.95 -1.81
N GLN A 160 -3.76 -13.77 -2.17
CA GLN A 160 -4.87 -14.22 -1.35
C GLN A 160 -4.58 -15.70 -1.11
N PRO A 161 -4.51 -16.15 0.15
CA PRO A 161 -4.45 -17.58 0.41
C PRO A 161 -5.62 -18.19 -0.34
N SER A 162 -5.32 -19.16 -1.20
CA SER A 162 -6.35 -19.87 -1.95
C SER A 162 -7.38 -20.41 -0.97
N GLU A 163 -8.64 -20.59 -1.40
CA GLU A 163 -9.69 -21.17 -0.57
C GLU A 163 -9.24 -22.48 0.10
N ALA A 164 -8.40 -23.26 -0.59
CA ALA A 164 -7.75 -24.46 -0.07
C ALA A 164 -6.73 -24.20 1.07
N GLU A 165 -5.99 -23.10 1.02
CA GLU A 165 -5.06 -22.68 2.09
C GLU A 165 -5.82 -22.12 3.30
N LEU A 166 -6.93 -21.39 3.07
CA LEU A 166 -7.85 -20.95 4.12
C LEU A 166 -8.55 -22.15 4.79
N TYR A 167 -8.98 -23.14 4.01
CA TYR A 167 -9.56 -24.39 4.52
C TYR A 167 -8.55 -25.23 5.32
N ARG A 168 -7.27 -25.25 4.93
CA ARG A 168 -6.21 -25.92 5.71
C ARG A 168 -5.83 -25.18 6.98
N ALA A 169 -5.84 -23.85 6.96
CA ALA A 169 -5.52 -23.02 8.13
C ALA A 169 -6.66 -23.05 9.17
N SER A 170 -7.90 -23.13 8.70
CA SER A 170 -9.09 -23.33 9.51
C SER A 170 -9.14 -24.79 9.94
N LYS A 171 -8.37 -25.21 10.96
CA LYS A 171 -8.45 -26.58 11.52
C LYS A 171 -9.92 -26.96 11.75
N PRO A 172 -10.58 -27.74 10.87
CA PRO A 172 -11.98 -28.03 11.05
C PRO A 172 -12.06 -29.04 12.17
N GLU A 173 -12.85 -28.75 13.21
CA GLU A 173 -13.10 -29.74 14.25
C GLU A 173 -13.79 -30.95 13.61
N LEU A 174 -13.04 -32.05 13.51
CA LEU A 174 -13.42 -33.37 12.97
C LEU A 174 -14.67 -34.01 13.62
N ALA A 175 -15.30 -33.32 14.57
CA ALA A 175 -16.53 -33.73 15.22
C ALA A 175 -17.76 -33.56 14.29
N GLY A 176 -17.85 -32.44 13.57
CA GLY A 176 -18.98 -32.17 12.67
C GLY A 176 -18.98 -33.06 11.42
N GLU A 177 -17.80 -33.34 10.88
CA GLU A 177 -17.63 -34.19 9.70
C GLU A 177 -17.96 -35.67 10.01
N LYS A 178 -17.58 -36.16 11.20
CA LYS A 178 -18.00 -37.49 11.68
C LYS A 178 -19.52 -37.57 11.90
N GLN A 179 -20.14 -36.51 12.38
CA GLN A 179 -21.60 -36.45 12.54
C GLN A 179 -22.33 -36.49 11.20
N ALA A 180 -21.83 -35.77 10.19
CA ALA A 180 -22.39 -35.80 8.84
C ALA A 180 -22.24 -37.17 8.18
N LEU A 181 -21.07 -37.81 8.31
CA LEU A 181 -20.84 -39.17 7.82
C LEU A 181 -21.71 -40.22 8.52
N ASN A 182 -21.96 -40.06 9.83
CA ASN A 182 -22.90 -40.93 10.56
C ASN A 182 -24.35 -40.74 10.07
N TYR A 183 -24.76 -39.51 9.75
CA TYR A 183 -26.09 -39.22 9.23
C TYR A 183 -26.32 -39.85 7.85
N ILE A 184 -25.32 -39.77 6.97
CA ILE A 184 -25.38 -40.36 5.62
C ILE A 184 -25.40 -41.89 5.68
N ASN A 185 -24.59 -42.49 6.55
CA ASN A 185 -24.60 -43.95 6.76
C ASN A 185 -25.90 -44.45 7.42
N ALA A 186 -26.55 -43.63 8.26
CA ALA A 186 -27.87 -43.94 8.81
C ALA A 186 -28.96 -43.93 7.73
N MET A 187 -28.91 -42.98 6.79
CA MET A 187 -29.85 -42.89 5.66
C MET A 187 -29.63 -44.00 4.62
N ALA A 188 -28.40 -44.47 4.43
CA ALA A 188 -28.10 -45.59 3.54
C ALA A 188 -28.51 -46.97 4.10
N ARG A 189 -28.81 -47.06 5.40
CA ARG A 189 -29.17 -48.31 6.11
C ARG A 189 -30.68 -48.54 6.25
N THR A 190 -31.53 -47.73 5.64
CA THR A 190 -32.98 -47.99 5.56
C THR A 190 -33.35 -48.58 4.20
N PRO A 191 -33.37 -49.91 4.03
CA PRO A 191 -34.05 -50.54 2.92
C PRO A 191 -35.55 -50.67 3.24
N ASP A 192 -36.35 -50.04 2.39
CA ASP A 192 -37.77 -50.29 2.11
C ASP A 192 -38.86 -50.06 3.18
N GLY A 193 -39.92 -49.36 2.73
CA GLY A 193 -41.29 -49.63 3.17
C GLY A 193 -41.95 -48.66 4.17
N ARG A 194 -42.81 -47.79 3.61
CA ARG A 194 -43.96 -47.09 4.25
C ARG A 194 -43.68 -45.72 4.91
N LEU A 195 -44.07 -44.66 4.19
CA LEU A 195 -44.31 -43.32 4.74
C LEU A 195 -45.44 -43.38 5.79
N PRO A 196 -45.32 -42.73 6.97
CA PRO A 196 -46.44 -42.52 7.86
C PRO A 196 -47.41 -41.51 7.25
N HIS A 197 -48.68 -41.90 7.11
CA HIS A 197 -49.79 -40.98 6.86
C HIS A 197 -49.94 -40.02 8.07
N PRO A 198 -50.10 -38.70 7.85
CA PRO A 198 -50.61 -37.80 8.88
C PRO A 198 -52.14 -37.78 8.79
N ASP A 199 -52.81 -38.65 9.56
CA ASP A 199 -54.25 -38.51 9.79
C ASP A 199 -54.50 -37.88 11.16
N GLY A 200 -55.21 -36.75 11.11
CA GLY A 200 -56.16 -36.31 12.12
C GLY A 200 -55.61 -35.55 13.33
N ALA A 201 -55.98 -34.26 13.44
CA ALA A 201 -56.84 -33.81 14.55
C ALA A 201 -57.12 -32.29 14.51
N SER A 202 -58.31 -31.92 14.03
CA SER A 202 -59.25 -30.94 14.62
C SER A 202 -60.48 -30.84 13.69
N PRO A 203 -61.72 -30.52 14.14
CA PRO A 203 -62.06 -29.78 15.36
C PRO A 203 -63.27 -30.36 16.16
N GLY A 204 -63.52 -29.78 17.34
CA GLY A 204 -64.73 -29.91 18.15
C GLY A 204 -64.70 -28.93 19.30
#